data_AF-A0A4R3L9T6-F1
#
_entry.id   AF-A0A4R3L9T6-F1
#
_cell.length_a   1.000
_cell.length_b   1.000
_cell.length_c   1.000
_cell.angle_alpha   90.00
_cell.angle_beta   90.00
_cell.angle_gamma   90.00
#
_symmetry.space_group_name_H-M   'P 1'
#
loop_
_entity.id
_entity.type
_entity.pdbx_description
1 polymer ?
#
loop_
_entity_poly.entity_id
_entity_poly.type
_entity_poly.pdbx_seq_one_letter_code
_entity_poly.pdbx_strand_id
1 'polypeptide(L)' 'MLTRKKRQDFSEDAFMSYNFWLTNEEVRQIEEMALKHQVQPAAVVQKIVKHALNQLRDQEANF' A
#
# COMPACT_ATOMS: atom_id res chain seq x y z
N MET A 1 -10.14 -31.76 -23.45
CA MET A 1 -9.16 -30.77 -22.95
C MET A 1 -9.92 -29.71 -22.17
N LEU A 2 -9.87 -29.76 -20.85
CA LEU A 2 -10.48 -28.76 -19.97
C LEU A 2 -9.65 -27.48 -20.03
N THR A 3 -10.29 -26.38 -20.42
CA THR A 3 -9.72 -25.04 -20.38
C THR A 3 -9.43 -24.67 -18.93
N ARG A 4 -8.15 -24.83 -18.55
CA ARG A 4 -7.55 -24.27 -17.35
C ARG A 4 -7.88 -22.78 -17.35
N LYS A 5 -8.86 -22.36 -16.54
CA LYS A 5 -9.08 -20.96 -16.17
C LYS A 5 -7.71 -20.42 -15.75
N LYS A 6 -7.14 -19.52 -16.57
CA LYS A 6 -5.97 -18.74 -16.21
C LYS A 6 -6.34 -18.01 -14.91
N ARG A 7 -5.93 -18.54 -13.77
CA ARG A 7 -5.65 -17.71 -12.61
C ARG A 7 -4.57 -16.78 -13.11
N GLN A 8 -4.96 -15.57 -13.51
CA GLN A 8 -4.02 -14.47 -13.68
C GLN A 8 -3.21 -14.44 -12.39
N ASP A 9 -1.90 -14.56 -12.52
CA ASP A 9 -0.97 -14.34 -11.43
C ASP A 9 -1.09 -12.87 -11.00
N PHE A 10 -2.07 -12.57 -10.15
CA PHE A 10 -2.19 -11.28 -9.43
C PHE A 10 -1.06 -11.09 -8.41
N SER A 11 -0.06 -11.98 -8.42
CA SER A 11 1.12 -12.00 -7.57
C SER A 11 2.37 -11.51 -8.29
N GLU A 12 2.24 -10.87 -9.46
CA GLU A 12 3.35 -10.13 -10.05
C GLU A 12 3.43 -8.74 -9.42
N ASP A 13 4.63 -8.33 -9.00
CA ASP A 13 4.89 -6.99 -8.48
C ASP A 13 4.62 -5.96 -9.59
N ALA A 14 3.48 -5.27 -9.51
CA ALA A 14 3.16 -4.14 -10.37
C ALA A 14 3.61 -2.84 -9.70
N PHE A 15 4.48 -2.09 -10.38
CA PHE A 15 4.83 -0.73 -9.95
C PHE A 15 3.77 0.26 -10.46
N MET A 16 3.21 1.04 -9.53
CA MET A 16 2.26 2.11 -9.83
C MET A 16 2.62 3.36 -9.00
N SER A 17 2.53 4.54 -9.62
CA SER A 17 2.75 5.83 -8.96
C SER A 17 1.43 6.57 -8.79
N TYR A 18 1.21 7.10 -7.59
CA TYR A 18 0.04 7.91 -7.24
C TYR A 18 0.49 9.26 -6.67
N ASN A 19 -0.31 10.30 -6.91
CA ASN A 19 -0.14 11.59 -6.27
C ASN A 19 -1.10 11.70 -5.09
N PHE A 20 -0.58 12.16 -3.95
CA PHE A 20 -1.36 12.38 -2.72
C PHE A 20 -1.42 13.87 -2.40
N TRP A 21 -2.60 14.34 -2.05
CA TRP A 21 -2.78 15.66 -1.46
C TRP A 21 -2.77 15.49 0.06
N LEU A 22 -1.72 15.99 0.69
CA LEU A 22 -1.49 15.90 2.13
C LEU A 22 -1.30 17.31 2.70
N THR A 23 -1.67 17.48 3.95
CA THR A 23 -1.34 18.65 4.74
C THR A 23 0.16 18.67 5.08
N ASN A 24 0.71 19.85 5.37
CA ASN A 24 2.11 19.97 5.80
C ASN A 24 2.40 19.18 7.09
N GLU A 25 1.40 19.05 7.97
CA GLU A 25 1.53 18.26 9.20
C GLU A 25 1.69 16.77 8.90
N GLU A 26 0.87 16.22 8.00
CA GLU A 26 0.95 14.82 7.58
C GLU A 26 2.29 14.53 6.87
N VAL A 27 2.77 15.45 6.03
CA VAL A 27 4.10 15.34 5.40
C VAL A 27 5.19 15.27 6.47
N ARG A 28 5.16 16.16 7.48
CA ARG A 28 6.14 16.15 8.56
C ARG A 28 6.12 14.83 9.34
N GLN A 29 4.94 14.30 9.65
CA GLN A 29 4.79 13.02 10.34
C GLN A 29 5.40 11.86 9.53
N ILE A 30 5.19 11.84 8.21
CA ILE A 30 5.78 10.84 7.31
C ILE A 30 7.31 10.94 7.32
N GLU A 31 7.85 12.16 7.23
CA GLU A 31 9.30 12.40 7.27
C GLU A 31 9.93 12.00 8.61
N GLU A 32 9.31 12.34 9.74
CA GLU A 32 9.75 11.93 11.07
C GLU A 32 9.78 10.40 11.22
N MET A 33 8.75 9.70 10.73
CA MET A 33 8.71 8.24 10.70
C MET A 33 9.82 7.67 9.79
N ALA A 34 10.02 8.27 8.61
CA ALA A 34 11.05 7.85 7.67
C ALA A 34 12.45 7.97 8.31
N LEU A 35 12.74 9.09 8.96
CA LEU A 35 13.99 9.32 9.70
C LEU A 35 14.18 8.32 10.84
N LYS A 36 13.16 8.13 11.68
CA LYS A 36 13.21 7.18 12.81
C LYS A 36 13.53 5.75 12.36
N HIS A 37 13.01 5.35 11.21
CA HIS A 37 13.19 3.99 10.68
C HIS A 37 14.32 3.87 9.63
N GLN A 38 15.05 4.96 9.34
CA GLN A 38 16.10 5.01 8.31
C GLN A 38 15.62 4.49 6.94
N VAL A 39 14.41 4.86 6.55
CA VAL A 39 13.81 4.51 5.25
C VAL A 39 13.42 5.77 4.49
N GLN A 40 13.08 5.61 3.21
CA GLN A 40 12.55 6.72 2.42
C GLN A 40 11.08 7.02 2.79
N PRO A 41 10.63 8.28 2.73
CA PRO A 41 9.23 8.65 2.94
C PRO A 41 8.24 7.84 2.09
N ALA A 42 8.58 7.55 0.84
CA ALA A 42 7.76 6.73 -0.05
C ALA A 42 7.52 5.30 0.51
N ALA A 43 8.51 4.71 1.19
CA ALA A 43 8.35 3.40 1.82
C ALA A 43 7.41 3.45 3.03
N VAL A 44 7.38 4.58 3.75
CA VAL A 44 6.41 4.82 4.84
C VAL A 44 5.00 4.91 4.26
N VAL A 45 4.79 5.72 3.21
CA VAL A 45 3.49 5.82 2.52
C VAL A 45 3.04 4.46 2.00
N GLN A 46 3.94 3.69 1.38
CA GLN A 46 3.62 2.35 0.89
C GLN A 46 3.16 1.41 2.04
N LYS A 47 3.80 1.47 3.21
CA LYS A 47 3.38 0.69 4.38
C LYS A 47 2.00 1.11 4.88
N ILE A 48 1.73 2.41 4.94
CA ILE A 48 0.43 2.95 5.35
C ILE A 48 -0.67 2.46 4.39
N VAL A 49 -0.45 2.58 3.08
CA VAL A 49 -1.42 2.13 2.06
C VAL A 49 -1.65 0.62 2.15
N LYS A 50 -0.59 -0.20 2.29
CA LYS A 50 -0.73 -1.66 2.46
C LYS A 50 -1.52 -2.01 3.71
N HIS A 51 -1.28 -1.30 4.82
CA HIS A 51 -1.99 -1.52 6.07
C HIS A 51 -3.48 -1.20 5.93
N ALA A 52 -3.83 -0.04 5.34
CA ALA A 52 -5.20 0.35 5.09
C ALA A 52 -5.94 -0.64 4.18
N LEU A 53 -5.28 -1.12 3.11
CA LEU A 53 -5.86 -2.14 2.22
C LEU A 53 -6.16 -3.46 2.95
N ASN A 54 -5.28 -3.90 3.85
CA ASN A 54 -5.53 -5.10 4.64
C ASN A 54 -6.72 -4.91 5.58
N GLN A 55 -6.80 -3.76 6.28
CA GLN A 55 -7.95 -3.46 7.15
C GLN A 55 -9.27 -3.45 6.38
N LEU A 56 -9.30 -2.89 5.17
CA LEU A 56 -10.50 -2.89 4.31
C LEU A 56 -10.90 -4.31 3.90
N ARG A 57 -9.94 -5.16 3.51
CA ARG A 57 -10.19 -6.57 3.18
C ARG A 57 -10.74 -7.35 4.38
N ASP A 58 -10.18 -7.12 5.56
CA ASP A 58 -10.63 -7.77 6.78
C ASP A 58 -12.06 -7.32 7.15
N GLN A 59 -12.42 -6.06 6.88
CA GLN A 59 -13.79 -5.58 7.05
C GLN A 59 -14.75 -6.23 6.06
N GLU A 60 -14.39 -6.29 4.77
CA GLU A 60 -15.20 -6.92 3.72
C GLU A 60 -15.42 -8.42 3.96
N ALA A 61 -14.43 -9.12 4.54
CA ALA A 61 -14.54 -10.55 4.86
C ALA A 61 -15.49 -10.85 6.05
N ASN A 62 -15.87 -9.83 6.82
CA ASN A 62 -16.77 -9.94 7.98
C ASN A 62 -18.23 -9.53 7.66
N PHE A 63 -18.55 -9.24 6.40
CA PHE A 63 -19.91 -9.04 5.89
C PHE A 63 -20.41 -10.29 5.15
#